data_AF-A0A6A6SP80-F1
#
_entry.id   AF-A0A6A6SP80-F1
#
_cell.length_a   1.000
_cell.length_b   1.000
_cell.length_c   1.000
_cell.angle_alpha   90.00
_cell.angle_beta   90.00
_cell.angle_gamma   90.00
#
_symmetry.space_group_name_H-M   'P 1'
#
loop_
_entity.id
_entity.type
_entity.pdbx_description
1 polymer ?
#
loop_
_entity_poly.entity_id
_entity_poly.type
_entity_poly.pdbx_seq_one_letter_code
_entity_poly.pdbx_strand_id
1 'polypeptide(L)' 'FSSCWTCRERRIKCDERPISCNNCERAKRTCAGYDVRLIWATDERGKPVKRS' A
#
# COMPACT_ATOMS: atom_id res chain seq x y z
N PHE A 1 -1.07 7.57 -6.60
CA PHE A 1 -2.20 6.99 -5.86
C PHE A 1 -1.66 5.99 -4.86
N SER A 2 -1.17 6.51 -3.74
CA SER A 2 -0.70 5.70 -2.63
C SER A 2 -1.92 5.42 -1.75
N SER A 3 -2.58 4.29 -1.94
CA SER A 3 -3.68 3.90 -1.04
C SER A 3 -3.12 3.13 0.16
N CYS A 4 -3.68 3.39 1.34
CA CYS A 4 -3.24 2.73 2.57
C CYS A 4 -3.50 1.21 2.51
N TRP A 5 -2.69 0.39 3.19
CA TRP A 5 -2.87 -1.07 3.14
C TRP A 5 -4.25 -1.51 3.63
N THR A 6 -4.70 -0.91 4.74
CA THR A 6 -6.02 -1.15 5.33
C THR A 6 -7.16 -0.82 4.34
N CYS A 7 -7.00 0.22 3.55
CA CYS A 7 -7.96 0.68 2.55
C CYS A 7 -8.02 -0.30 1.38
N ARG A 8 -6.83 -0.78 0.98
CA ARG A 8 -6.65 -1.70 -0.14
C ARG A 8 -7.19 -3.09 0.18
N GLU A 9 -6.98 -3.59 1.39
CA GLU A 9 -7.58 -4.84 1.87
C GLU A 9 -9.11 -4.76 1.86
N ARG A 10 -9.65 -3.62 2.29
CA ARG A 10 -11.10 -3.37 2.32
C ARG A 10 -11.69 -3.00 0.95
N ARG A 11 -10.86 -2.87 -0.09
CA ARG A 11 -11.23 -2.39 -1.43
C ARG A 11 -12.06 -1.10 -1.41
N ILE A 12 -11.70 -0.16 -0.53
CA ILE A 12 -12.33 1.16 -0.43
C ILE A 12 -11.37 2.26 -0.89
N LYS A 13 -11.94 3.42 -1.27
CA LYS A 13 -11.15 4.59 -1.66
C LYS A 13 -10.40 5.14 -0.43
N CYS A 14 -9.09 5.33 -0.58
CA CYS A 14 -8.26 5.94 0.47
C CYS A 14 -8.25 7.47 0.30
N ASP A 15 -8.36 8.19 1.42
CA ASP A 15 -8.33 9.65 1.45
C ASP A 15 -6.90 10.24 1.58
N GLU A 16 -5.85 9.41 1.46
CA GLU A 16 -4.44 9.83 1.33
C GLU A 16 -3.97 10.89 2.35
N ARG A 17 -4.46 10.82 3.59
CA ARG A 17 -4.07 11.74 4.68
C ARG A 17 -2.67 11.43 5.24
N PRO A 18 -1.94 12.47 5.70
CA PRO A 18 -0.52 12.36 6.07
C PRO A 18 -0.23 11.52 7.33
N ILE A 19 -1.20 11.39 8.25
CA ILE A 19 -1.03 10.65 9.52
C ILE A 19 -1.78 9.31 9.47
N SER A 20 -3.10 9.38 9.30
CA SER A 20 -3.99 8.23 9.20
C SER A 20 -5.10 8.52 8.21
N CYS A 21 -5.47 7.53 7.40
CA CYS A 21 -6.57 7.68 6.47
C CYS A 21 -7.89 7.92 7.22
N ASN A 22 -8.79 8.77 6.69
CA ASN A 22 -10.06 9.09 7.37
C ASN A 22 -10.92 7.84 7.58
N ASN A 23 -10.96 6.92 6.61
CA ASN A 23 -11.61 5.63 6.76
C ASN A 23 -11.06 4.77 7.92
N CYS A 24 -9.75 4.83 8.16
CA CYS A 24 -9.06 4.09 9.22
C CYS A 24 -9.43 4.68 10.58
N GLU A 25 -9.42 6.00 10.67
CA GLU A 25 -9.77 6.77 11.87
C GLU A 25 -11.25 6.59 12.24
N ARG A 26 -12.16 6.70 11.27
CA ARG A 26 -13.59 6.42 11.46
C ARG A 26 -13.87 4.97 11.84
N ALA A 27 -13.08 4.04 11.31
CA ALA A 27 -13.16 2.63 11.69
C ALA A 27 -12.50 2.32 13.04
N LYS A 28 -11.85 3.30 13.68
CA LYS A 28 -11.02 3.13 14.89
C LYS A 28 -9.99 2.01 14.74
N ARG A 29 -9.33 1.93 13.58
CA ARG A 29 -8.29 0.93 13.29
C ARG A 29 -6.95 1.60 13.02
N THR A 30 -5.88 0.90 13.37
CA THR A 30 -4.52 1.31 13.05
C THR A 30 -4.31 1.31 11.54
N CYS A 31 -3.95 2.47 10.98
CA CYS A 31 -3.60 2.58 9.57
C CYS A 31 -2.27 1.85 9.35
N ALA A 32 -2.26 0.81 8.51
CA ALA A 32 -1.04 0.05 8.18
C ALA A 32 -0.05 0.85 7.29
N GLY A 33 -0.29 2.15 7.10
CA GLY A 33 0.51 3.01 6.24
C GLY A 33 0.25 2.76 4.75
N TYR A 34 1.09 3.39 3.93
CA TYR A 34 0.99 3.42 2.47
C TYR A 34 2.09 2.56 1.82
N ASP A 35 2.45 1.43 2.44
CA ASP A 35 3.62 0.63 2.09
C ASP A 35 3.58 0.19 0.61
N VAL A 36 4.27 0.94 -0.24
CA VAL A 36 4.54 0.54 -1.61
C VAL A 36 5.71 -0.42 -1.53
N ARG A 37 5.42 -1.73 -1.46
CA ARG A 37 6.42 -2.74 -1.75
C ARG A 37 6.75 -2.65 -3.23
N LEU A 38 7.77 -1.86 -3.55
CA LEU A 38 8.43 -1.90 -4.84
C LEU A 38 9.18 -3.23 -4.93
N ILE A 39 8.48 -4.29 -5.32
CA ILE A 39 9.14 -5.54 -5.70
C ILE A 39 9.67 -5.30 -7.10
N TRP A 40 10.92 -4.86 -7.19
CA TRP A 40 11.69 -5.05 -8.41
C TRP A 40 11.77 -6.57 -8.58
N ALA A 41 10.97 -7.11 -9.51
CA ALA A 41 10.95 -8.55 -9.77
C ALA A 41 12.39 -8.99 -9.99
N THR A 42 12.92 -9.77 -9.07
CA THR A 42 14.29 -10.25 -9.12
C THR A 42 14.29 -11.70 -9.45
N ASP A 43 15.16 -12.10 -10.36
CA ASP A 43 15.57 -13.49 -10.49
C ASP A 43 16.19 -13.95 -9.16
N GLU A 44 16.31 -15.26 -8.92
CA GLU A 44 16.96 -15.84 -7.72
C GLU A 44 18.40 -15.34 -7.50
N ARG A 45 18.98 -14.68 -8.53
CA ARG A 45 20.28 -14.00 -8.53
C ARG A 45 20.22 -12.49 -8.28
N GLY A 46 19.08 -11.95 -7.83
CA GLY A 46 18.92 -10.52 -7.55
C GLY A 46 19.04 -9.62 -8.79
N LYS A 47 18.63 -10.09 -9.98
CA LYS A 47 18.63 -9.28 -11.21
C LYS A 47 17.21 -8.85 -11.60
N PRO A 48 16.98 -7.58 -11.98
CA PRO A 48 15.64 -7.11 -12.37
C PRO A 48 15.15 -7.86 -13.62
N VAL A 49 14.08 -8.63 -13.47
CA VAL A 49 13.38 -9.36 -14.52
C VAL A 49 12.61 -8.35 -15.36
N LYS A 50 13.07 -8.16 -16.61
CA LYS A 50 12.39 -7.32 -17.58
C LYS A 50 11.23 -8.13 -18.16
N ARG A 51 9.99 -7.80 -17.81
CA ARG A 51 8.81 -8.39 -18.45
C ARG A 51 8.66 -7.75 -19.84
N SER A 52 8.83 -8.55 -20.89
CA SER A 52 8.51 -8.18 -22.28
C SER A 52 7.01 -8.27 -22.55
#